data_AF-A0A351FYY6-F1
#
_entry.id   AF-A0A351FYY6-F1
#
_cell.length_a   1.000
_cell.length_b   1.000
_cell.length_c   1.000
_cell.angle_alpha   90.00
_cell.angle_beta   90.00
_cell.angle_gamma   90.00
#
_symmetry.space_group_name_H-M   'P 1'
#
loop_
_entity.id
_entity.type
_entity.pdbx_description
1 polymer ?
#
loop_
_entity_poly.entity_id
_entity_poly.type
_entity_poly.pdbx_seq_one_letter_code
_entity_poly.pdbx_strand_id
1 'polypeptide(L)'
;GGIGRNGPKDVTPDLKKWAANLARVPVYAFAGARDPVVPAERSQRMVDAIRKAGGQQAKLKIYPDESHGASRVVFSSPEYFQWMFSQK
;
A
#
# COMPACT_ATOMS: atom_id res chain seq x y z
N GLY A 1 -11.02 -4.62 -2.64
CA GLY A 1 -10.57 -6.02 -2.67
C GLY A 1 -10.30 -6.52 -1.25
N GLY A 2 -10.16 -7.84 -1.08
CA GLY A 2 -10.08 -8.50 0.23
C GLY A 2 -8.64 -8.53 0.75
N ILE A 3 -8.51 -8.33 2.07
CA ILE A 3 -7.26 -8.41 2.84
C ILE A 3 -7.25 -9.70 3.68
N GLY A 4 -8.41 -10.33 3.89
CA GLY A 4 -8.57 -11.60 4.61
C GLY A 4 -8.47 -12.83 3.72
N ARG A 5 -8.41 -14.01 4.37
CA ARG A 5 -8.21 -15.32 3.72
C ARG A 5 -9.45 -15.84 2.99
N ASN A 6 -10.63 -15.31 3.29
CA ASN A 6 -11.91 -15.83 2.79
C ASN A 6 -12.38 -15.18 1.48
N GLY A 7 -11.48 -14.51 0.75
CA GLY A 7 -11.72 -14.09 -0.63
C GLY A 7 -11.76 -12.59 -0.88
N PRO A 8 -12.23 -12.16 -2.07
CA PRO A 8 -11.99 -10.81 -2.62
C PRO A 8 -12.68 -9.65 -1.89
N LYS A 9 -13.52 -9.90 -0.89
CA LYS A 9 -14.15 -8.86 -0.06
C LYS A 9 -13.88 -9.06 1.44
N ASP A 10 -13.22 -10.16 1.81
CA ASP A 10 -12.94 -10.48 3.19
C ASP A 10 -11.94 -9.48 3.79
N VAL A 11 -12.18 -9.09 5.03
CA VAL A 11 -11.27 -8.23 5.80
C VAL A 11 -10.91 -8.99 7.06
N THR A 12 -9.63 -9.28 7.22
CA THR A 12 -9.13 -10.00 8.39
C THR A 12 -9.51 -9.29 9.69
N PRO A 13 -9.93 -10.01 10.74
CA PRO A 13 -10.18 -9.42 12.06
C PRO A 13 -8.90 -8.80 12.65
N ASP A 14 -7.72 -9.25 12.20
CA ASP A 14 -6.43 -8.75 12.66
C ASP A 14 -6.03 -7.40 12.04
N LEU A 15 -6.84 -6.81 11.15
CA LEU A 15 -6.47 -5.61 10.39
C LEU A 15 -6.03 -4.47 11.31
N LYS A 16 -6.74 -4.27 12.43
CA LYS A 16 -6.42 -3.23 13.42
C LYS A 16 -5.06 -3.49 14.07
N LYS A 17 -4.76 -4.74 14.41
CA LYS A 17 -3.47 -5.14 15.01
C LYS A 17 -2.33 -4.97 14.01
N TRP A 18 -2.53 -5.37 12.76
CA TRP A 18 -1.53 -5.18 11.71
C TRP A 18 -1.26 -3.70 11.44
N ALA A 19 -2.31 -2.88 11.34
CA ALA A 19 -2.18 -1.44 11.17
C ALA A 19 -1.42 -0.77 12.32
N ALA A 20 -1.69 -1.16 13.57
CA ALA A 20 -0.96 -0.64 14.73
C ALA A 20 0.52 -1.01 14.73
N ASN A 21 0.87 -2.21 14.27
CA ASN A 21 2.26 -2.63 14.13
C ASN A 21 2.96 -1.88 12.99
N LEU A 22 2.28 -1.75 11.84
CA LEU A 22 2.80 -1.06 10.66
C LEU A 22 2.88 0.46 10.84
N ALA A 23 2.10 1.05 11.75
CA ALA A 23 2.18 2.47 12.09
C ALA A 23 3.55 2.90 12.65
N ARG A 24 4.36 1.94 13.09
CA ARG A 24 5.71 2.17 13.65
C ARG A 24 6.81 2.22 12.61
N VAL A 25 6.52 1.87 11.36
CA VAL A 25 7.50 1.86 10.27
C VAL A 25 7.03 2.80 9.14
N PRO A 26 7.94 3.51 8.47
CA PRO A 26 7.58 4.24 7.27
C PRO A 26 7.10 3.28 6.18
N VAL A 27 5.93 3.55 5.60
CA VAL A 27 5.34 2.70 4.55
C VAL A 27 5.12 3.55 3.30
N TYR A 28 5.65 3.11 2.16
CA TYR A 28 5.30 3.67 0.86
C TYR A 28 4.85 2.54 -0.07
N ALA A 29 3.55 2.47 -0.27
CA ALA A 29 2.91 1.50 -1.16
C ALA A 29 2.70 2.08 -2.56
N PHE A 30 2.70 1.19 -3.55
CA PHE A 30 2.48 1.52 -4.96
C PHE A 30 1.48 0.55 -5.56
N ALA A 31 0.61 1.03 -6.45
CA ALA A 31 -0.36 0.19 -7.15
C ALA A 31 -0.67 0.73 -8.55
N GLY A 32 -1.00 -0.16 -9.48
CA GLY A 32 -1.59 0.21 -10.77
C GLY A 32 -3.11 0.35 -10.64
N ALA A 33 -3.68 1.42 -11.19
CA ALA A 33 -5.14 1.63 -11.18
C ALA A 33 -5.87 0.60 -12.05
N ARG A 34 -5.20 0.06 -13.07
CA ARG A 34 -5.74 -0.92 -14.03
C ARG A 34 -5.25 -2.33 -13.76
N ASP A 35 -4.82 -2.64 -12.52
CA ASP A 35 -4.40 -3.98 -12.14
C ASP A 35 -5.64 -4.89 -12.00
N PRO A 36 -5.82 -5.90 -12.88
CA PRO A 36 -6.96 -6.82 -12.83
C PRO A 36 -6.78 -7.92 -11.77
N VAL A 37 -5.55 -8.14 -11.30
CA VAL A 37 -5.18 -9.22 -10.36
C VAL A 37 -5.32 -8.71 -8.92
N VAL A 38 -4.75 -7.54 -8.64
CA VAL A 38 -4.71 -6.93 -7.31
C VAL A 38 -5.25 -5.50 -7.38
N PRO A 39 -6.57 -5.29 -7.15
CA PRO A 39 -7.15 -3.95 -7.20
C PRO A 39 -6.47 -2.98 -6.23
N ALA A 40 -6.12 -1.78 -6.69
CA ALA A 40 -5.45 -0.73 -5.90
C ALA A 40 -6.18 -0.39 -4.60
N GLU A 41 -7.51 -0.58 -4.56
CA GLU A 41 -8.34 -0.44 -3.37
C GLU A 41 -7.84 -1.30 -2.18
N ARG A 42 -7.20 -2.45 -2.43
CA ARG A 42 -6.60 -3.28 -1.37
C ARG A 42 -5.50 -2.50 -0.64
N SER A 43 -4.58 -1.89 -1.40
CA SER A 43 -3.51 -1.06 -0.86
C SER A 43 -4.07 0.18 -0.17
N GLN A 44 -5.09 0.82 -0.75
CA GLN A 44 -5.77 1.98 -0.17
C GLN A 44 -6.34 1.66 1.21
N ARG A 45 -7.10 0.57 1.35
CA ARG A 45 -7.67 0.14 2.64
C ARG A 45 -6.60 -0.08 3.72
N MET A 46 -5.47 -0.71 3.36
CA MET A 46 -4.39 -0.94 4.32
C MET A 46 -3.69 0.36 4.72
N VAL A 47 -3.33 1.21 3.75
CA VAL A 47 -2.68 2.51 4.03
C VAL A 47 -3.59 3.39 4.89
N ASP A 48 -4.90 3.40 4.62
CA ASP A 48 -5.85 4.14 5.45
C ASP A 48 -5.97 3.57 6.86
N ALA A 49 -5.91 2.24 7.02
CA ALA A 49 -5.88 1.62 8.34
C ALA A 49 -4.60 2.02 9.11
N ILE A 50 -3.44 2.01 8.46
CA ILE A 50 -2.16 2.42 9.06
C ILE A 50 -2.21 3.90 9.48
N ARG A 51 -2.72 4.79 8.61
CA ARG A 51 -2.89 6.22 8.91
C ARG A 51 -3.82 6.42 10.12
N LYS A 52 -4.94 5.71 10.16
CA LYS A 52 -5.88 5.72 11.30
C LYS A 52 -5.24 5.20 12.59
N ALA A 53 -4.27 4.31 12.50
CA ALA A 53 -3.50 3.79 13.63
C ALA A 53 -2.33 4.69 14.05
N GLY A 54 -2.17 5.87 13.44
CA GLY A 54 -1.12 6.84 13.78
C GLY A 54 0.13 6.80 12.90
N GLY A 55 0.16 5.94 11.86
CA GLY A 55 1.28 5.84 10.93
C GLY A 55 1.30 6.98 9.92
N GLN A 56 1.80 8.15 10.34
CA GLN A 56 1.78 9.38 9.53
C GLN A 56 2.63 9.30 8.25
N GLN A 57 3.66 8.45 8.26
CA GLN A 57 4.55 8.25 7.11
C GLN A 57 3.99 7.26 6.07
N ALA A 58 2.78 6.73 6.28
CA ALA A 58 2.14 5.83 5.33
C ALA A 58 1.65 6.57 4.07
N LYS A 59 2.25 6.23 2.94
CA LYS A 59 1.97 6.78 1.61
C LYS A 59 1.48 5.70 0.67
N LEU A 60 0.61 6.09 -0.25
CA LEU A 60 0.18 5.27 -1.37
C LEU A 60 0.25 6.12 -2.63
N LYS A 61 0.91 5.60 -3.66
CA LYS A 61 0.89 6.17 -5.00
C LYS A 61 0.20 5.19 -5.95
N ILE A 62 -0.88 5.66 -6.59
CA ILE A 62 -1.61 4.90 -7.58
C ILE A 62 -1.26 5.45 -8.95
N TYR A 63 -0.74 4.60 -9.83
CA TYR A 63 -0.43 4.96 -11.21
C TYR A 63 -1.66 4.73 -12.10
N PRO A 64 -2.26 5.78 -12.69
CA PRO A 64 -3.55 5.69 -13.39
C PRO A 64 -3.51 4.82 -14.66
N ASP A 65 -2.33 4.73 -15.30
CA ASP A 65 -2.15 4.02 -16.56
C ASP A 65 -1.49 2.65 -16.40
N GLU A 66 -1.03 2.31 -15.19
CA GLU A 66 -0.34 1.04 -14.95
C GLU A 66 -1.31 -0.07 -14.53
N SER A 67 -0.95 -1.29 -14.93
CA SER A 67 -1.60 -2.53 -14.53
C SER A 67 -0.76 -3.24 -13.46
N HIS A 68 -0.74 -4.58 -13.44
CA HIS A 68 0.01 -5.38 -12.46
C HIS A 68 1.52 -5.09 -12.44
N GLY A 69 2.08 -4.63 -13.57
CA GLY A 69 3.50 -4.32 -13.75
C GLY A 69 3.97 -2.95 -13.24
N ALA A 70 3.20 -2.25 -12.39
CA ALA A 70 3.51 -0.89 -11.93
C ALA A 70 4.90 -0.75 -11.26
N SER A 71 5.48 -1.85 -10.76
CA SER A 71 6.83 -1.88 -10.18
C SER A 71 7.92 -1.38 -11.14
N ARG A 72 7.75 -1.59 -12.45
CA ARG A 72 8.67 -1.05 -13.47
C ARG A 72 8.82 0.47 -13.34
N VAL A 73 7.70 1.17 -13.18
CA VAL A 73 7.69 2.63 -13.07
C VAL A 73 8.31 3.07 -11.76
N VAL A 74 8.00 2.38 -10.65
CA VAL A 74 8.56 2.65 -9.33
C VAL A 74 10.09 2.60 -9.36
N PHE A 75 10.66 1.51 -9.87
CA PHE A 75 12.12 1.32 -9.90
C PHE A 75 12.83 2.15 -10.99
N SER A 76 12.09 2.67 -11.97
CA SER A 76 12.64 3.62 -12.95
C SER A 76 12.68 5.07 -12.44
N SER A 77 12.04 5.37 -11.30
CA SER A 77 11.93 6.72 -10.76
C SER A 77 12.90 6.95 -9.59
N PRO A 78 13.63 8.08 -9.55
CA PRO A 78 14.48 8.42 -8.40
C PRO A 78 13.68 8.70 -7.12
N GLU A 79 12.39 9.05 -7.23
CA GLU A 79 11.51 9.37 -6.09
C GLU A 79 11.49 8.26 -5.04
N TYR A 80 11.38 7.01 -5.47
CA TYR A 80 11.30 5.87 -4.57
C TYR A 80 12.58 5.72 -3.75
N PHE A 81 13.73 5.77 -4.42
CA PHE A 81 15.04 5.65 -3.77
C PHE A 81 15.32 6.83 -2.84
N GLN A 82 15.02 8.06 -3.28
CA GLN A 82 15.14 9.25 -2.44
C GLN A 82 14.28 9.15 -1.18
N TRP A 83 13.03 8.70 -1.32
CA TRP A 83 12.17 8.47 -0.17
C TRP A 83 12.75 7.39 0.75
N MET A 84 13.14 6.23 0.20
CA MET A 84 13.70 5.12 0.98
C MET A 84 14.92 5.55 1.79
N PHE A 85 15.90 6.21 1.18
CA PHE A 85 17.13 6.63 1.84
C PHE A 85 16.97 7.85 2.75
N SER A 86 15.83 8.55 2.67
CA SER A 86 15.50 9.64 3.61
C SER A 86 14.90 9.16 4.94
N GLN A 87 14.51 7.88 5.03
CA GLN A 87 13.99 7.33 6.28
C GLN A 87 15.13 7.15 7.30
N LYS A 88 14.83 7.37 8.59
CA LYS A 88 15.77 7.23 9.71
C LYS A 88 15.28 6.16 10.67
#